data_AF-A0A963AL25-F1
#
_entry.id   AF-A0A963AL25-F1
#
_cell.length_a   1.000
_cell.length_b   1.000
_cell.length_c   1.000
_cell.angle_alpha   90.00
_cell.angle_beta   90.00
_cell.angle_gamma   90.00
#
_symmetry.space_group_name_H-M   'P 1'
#
loop_
_entity.id
_entity.type
_entity.pdbx_description
1 polymer ?
#
loop_
_entity_poly.entity_id
_entity_poly.type
_entity_poly.pdbx_seq_one_letter_code
_entity_poly.pdbx_strand_id
1 'polypeptide(L)' 'MANVINTNIMSLNAQRNLTRTQSEMATALERLSSGLRINSAKDDAAGLAISDRFTTQIKGLTQAMRNANDGVSLAQTA' A
#
# COMPACT_ATOMS: atom_id res chain seq x y z
N MET A 1 38.10 -2.54 -30.33
CA MET A 1 36.71 -2.90 -29.95
C MET A 1 36.77 -4.27 -29.33
N ALA A 2 36.42 -4.40 -28.04
CA ALA A 2 36.53 -5.68 -27.33
C ALA A 2 35.45 -6.65 -27.84
N ASN A 3 35.88 -7.67 -28.59
CA ASN A 3 35.00 -8.72 -29.07
C ASN A 3 34.81 -9.73 -27.94
N VAL A 4 33.76 -9.53 -27.14
CA VAL A 4 33.44 -10.42 -26.00
C VAL A 4 32.61 -11.59 -26.53
N ILE A 5 33.27 -12.68 -26.90
CA ILE A 5 32.65 -13.86 -27.55
C ILE A 5 31.78 -14.67 -26.56
N ASN A 6 32.12 -14.67 -25.27
CA ASN A 6 31.45 -15.51 -24.26
C ASN A 6 30.40 -14.79 -23.40
N THR A 7 30.44 -13.46 -23.31
CA THR A 7 29.54 -12.68 -22.44
C THR A 7 29.03 -11.44 -23.17
N ASN A 8 27.77 -11.48 -23.60
CA ASN A 8 27.15 -10.35 -24.28
C ASN A 8 26.65 -9.31 -23.25
N ILE A 9 27.45 -8.28 -23.01
CA ILE A 9 27.14 -7.21 -22.05
C ILE A 9 25.86 -6.44 -22.43
N MET A 10 25.56 -6.28 -23.73
CA MET A 10 24.33 -5.62 -24.19
C MET A 10 23.09 -6.46 -23.88
N SER A 11 23.18 -7.78 -24.09
CA SER A 11 22.12 -8.73 -23.71
C SER A 11 21.89 -8.74 -22.20
N LEU A 12 22.96 -8.74 -21.39
CA LEU A 12 22.87 -8.65 -19.93
C LEU A 12 22.29 -7.30 -19.46
N ASN A 13 22.56 -6.21 -20.16
CA ASN A 13 21.97 -4.91 -19.87
C ASN A 13 20.46 -4.92 -20.19
N ALA A 14 20.08 -5.44 -21.36
CA ALA A 14 18.69 -5.62 -21.75
C ALA A 14 17.92 -6.50 -20.75
N GLN A 15 18.50 -7.62 -20.31
CA GLN A 15 17.92 -8.49 -19.28
C GLN A 15 17.75 -7.76 -17.94
N ARG A 16 18.76 -7.00 -17.48
CA ARG A 16 18.65 -6.19 -16.24
C ARG A 16 17.54 -5.15 -16.32
N ASN A 17 17.42 -4.44 -17.45
CA ASN A 17 16.34 -3.47 -17.65
C ASN A 17 14.98 -4.17 -17.68
N LEU A 18 14.88 -5.33 -18.35
CA LEU A 18 13.65 -6.12 -18.39
C LEU A 18 13.23 -6.58 -17.00
N THR A 19 14.15 -7.08 -16.17
CA THR A 19 13.85 -7.46 -14.77
C THR A 19 13.38 -6.26 -13.96
N ARG A 20 14.01 -5.09 -14.14
CA ARG A 20 13.59 -3.86 -13.47
C ARG A 20 12.18 -3.44 -13.89
N THR A 21 11.89 -3.38 -15.18
CA THR A 21 10.56 -3.03 -15.70
C THR A 21 9.51 -4.04 -15.24
N GLN A 22 9.84 -5.33 -15.19
CA GLN A 22 8.93 -6.36 -14.69
C GLN A 22 8.61 -6.16 -13.19
N SER A 23 9.61 -5.78 -12.38
CA SER A 23 9.39 -5.45 -10.96
C SER A 23 8.53 -4.20 -10.79
N GLU A 24 8.79 -3.14 -11.56
CA GLU A 24 7.99 -1.90 -11.52
C GLU A 24 6.54 -2.16 -11.95
N MET A 25 6.33 -2.99 -12.99
CA MET A 25 5.00 -3.42 -13.44
C MET A 25 4.27 -4.24 -12.38
N ALA A 26 4.95 -5.15 -11.68
CA ALA A 26 4.36 -5.93 -10.61
C ALA A 26 3.84 -5.04 -9.47
N THR A 27 4.64 -4.05 -9.04
CA THR A 27 4.20 -3.06 -8.03
C THR A 27 3.03 -2.20 -8.52
N ALA A 28 3.04 -1.80 -9.80
CA ALA A 28 1.93 -1.05 -10.38
C ALA A 28 0.63 -1.87 -10.40
N LEU A 29 0.71 -3.15 -10.76
CA LEU A 29 -0.43 -4.07 -10.72
C LEU A 29 -0.94 -4.30 -9.29
N GLU A 30 -0.05 -4.44 -8.31
CA GLU A 30 -0.42 -4.56 -6.89
C GLU A 30 -1.19 -3.34 -6.39
N ARG A 31 -0.70 -2.13 -6.71
CA ARG A 31 -1.39 -0.87 -6.38
C ARG A 31 -2.71 -0.71 -7.13
N LEU A 32 -2.79 -1.12 -8.39
CA LEU A 32 -4.02 -1.09 -9.17
C LEU A 32 -5.07 -2.05 -8.59
N SER A 33 -4.66 -3.27 -8.23
CA SER A 33 -5.56 -4.31 -7.71
C SER A 33 -6.07 -3.99 -6.30
N SER A 34 -5.24 -3.37 -5.46
CA SER A 34 -5.61 -2.97 -4.10
C SER A 34 -6.35 -1.64 -4.06
N GLY A 35 -6.11 -0.76 -5.05
CA GLY A 35 -6.52 0.65 -4.99
C GLY A 35 -5.75 1.47 -3.94
N LEU A 36 -4.78 0.87 -3.25
CA LEU A 36 -3.99 1.51 -2.20
C LEU A 36 -2.61 1.86 -2.73
N ARG A 37 -2.16 3.08 -2.44
CA ARG A 37 -0.79 3.51 -2.76
C ARG A 37 0.25 2.80 -1.88
N ILE A 38 -0.11 2.56 -0.62
CA ILE A 38 0.74 1.90 0.38
C ILE A 38 0.08 0.56 0.69
N ASN A 39 0.64 -0.54 0.18
CA ASN A 39 0.12 -1.89 0.42
C ASN A 39 0.85 -2.57 1.57
N SER A 40 2.12 -2.22 1.78
CA SER A 40 2.96 -2.82 2.80
C SER A 40 3.84 -1.79 3.51
N ALA A 41 4.36 -2.17 4.67
CA ALA A 41 5.35 -1.37 5.40
C ALA A 41 6.65 -1.17 4.60
N LYS A 42 6.91 -2.02 3.59
CA LYS A 42 8.04 -1.88 2.68
C LYS A 42 7.86 -0.70 1.72
N ASP A 43 6.61 -0.36 1.36
CA ASP A 43 6.32 0.75 0.46
C ASP A 43 6.48 2.10 1.16
N ASP A 44 5.96 2.22 2.38
CA ASP A 44 6.03 3.42 3.23
C ASP A 44 5.65 3.08 4.68
N ALA A 45 6.63 2.74 5.51
CA ALA A 45 6.38 2.36 6.90
C ALA A 45 5.73 3.48 7.73
N ALA A 46 6.15 4.74 7.51
CA ALA A 46 5.60 5.88 8.23
C ALA A 46 4.17 6.20 7.77
N GLY A 47 3.93 6.20 6.45
CA GLY A 47 2.62 6.40 5.87
C GLY A 47 1.62 5.30 6.27
N LEU A 48 2.06 4.04 6.34
CA LEU A 48 1.24 2.94 6.84
C LEU A 48 0.88 3.14 8.32
N ALA A 49 1.86 3.42 9.17
CA ALA A 49 1.62 3.62 10.61
C ALA A 49 0.66 4.78 10.91
N ILE A 50 0.76 5.87 10.16
CA ILE A 50 -0.17 7.01 10.25
C ILE A 50 -1.57 6.59 9.79
N SER A 51 -1.67 5.86 8.68
CA SER A 51 -2.95 5.36 8.15
C SER A 51 -3.65 4.42 9.13
N ASP A 52 -2.89 3.55 9.79
CA ASP A 52 -3.40 2.65 10.84
C ASP A 52 -3.88 3.42 12.08
N ARG A 53 -3.14 4.46 12.47
CA ARG A 53 -3.54 5.35 13.57
C ARG A 53 -4.84 6.08 13.24
N PHE A 54 -5.01 6.56 12.02
CA PHE A 54 -6.27 7.19 11.60
C PHE A 54 -7.41 6.17 11.53
N THR A 55 -7.16 4.98 10.99
CA THR A 55 -8.15 3.89 10.95
C THR A 55 -8.65 3.53 12.36
N THR A 56 -7.74 3.43 13.32
CA THR A 56 -8.08 3.19 14.73
C THR A 56 -8.94 4.31 15.31
N GLN A 57 -8.58 5.57 15.07
CA GLN A 57 -9.36 6.72 15.52
C GLN A 57 -10.76 6.75 14.89
N ILE A 58 -10.88 6.49 13.59
CA ILE A 58 -12.16 6.45 12.88
C ILE A 58 -13.07 5.35 13.48
N LYS A 59 -12.53 4.16 13.73
CA LYS A 59 -13.28 3.07 14.37
C LYS A 59 -13.74 3.45 15.78
N GLY A 60 -12.87 4.09 16.56
CA GLY A 60 -13.20 4.61 17.90
C GLY A 60 -14.33 5.65 17.86
N LEU A 61 -14.22 6.64 16.97
CA LEU A 61 -15.25 7.68 16.79
C LEU A 61 -16.59 7.07 16.31
N THR A 62 -16.55 6.08 15.42
CA THR A 62 -17.75 5.38 14.96
C THR A 62 -18.47 4.68 16.12
N GLN A 63 -17.72 4.04 17.03
CA GLN A 63 -18.30 3.46 18.24
C GLN A 63 -18.85 4.54 19.18
N ALA A 64 -18.10 5.64 19.38
CA ALA A 64 -18.56 6.74 20.22
C ALA A 64 -19.87 7.35 19.71
N MET A 65 -20.02 7.50 18.38
CA MET A 65 -21.27 7.95 17.76
C MET A 65 -22.41 6.97 18.02
N ARG A 66 -22.19 5.65 17.90
CA ARG A 66 -23.21 4.64 18.23
C ARG A 66 -23.64 4.76 19.69
N ASN A 67 -22.68 4.77 20.62
CA ASN A 67 -22.96 4.90 22.04
C ASN A 67 -23.73 6.20 22.37
N ALA A 68 -23.41 7.31 21.70
CA ALA A 68 -24.12 8.58 21.88
C ALA A 68 -25.58 8.48 21.40
N ASN A 69 -25.84 7.86 20.26
CA ASN A 69 -27.20 7.62 19.77
C ASN A 69 -27.98 6.70 20.71
N ASP A 70 -27.36 5.63 21.21
CA ASP A 70 -27.99 4.73 22.18
C ASP A 70 -28.35 5.48 23.48
N GLY A 71 -27.48 6.37 23.95
CA GLY A 71 -27.75 7.23 25.10
C GLY A 71 -28.90 8.21 24.87
N VAL A 72 -29.01 8.78 23.66
CA VAL A 72 -30.14 9.64 23.27
C VAL A 72 -31.44 8.83 23.24
N SER A 73 -31.45 7.64 22.63
CA SER A 73 -32.63 6.78 22.59
C SER A 73 -33.10 6.37 23.98
N LEU A 74 -32.17 6.06 24.89
CA LEU A 74 -32.49 5.78 26.29
C LEU A 74 -33.15 7.00 26.96
N ALA A 75 -32.57 8.19 26.79
CA ALA A 75 -33.10 9.42 27.36
C ALA A 75 -34.47 9.82 26.78
N GLN A 76 -34.76 9.44 25.52
CA GLN A 76 -36.06 9.66 24.89
C GLN A 76 -37.13 8.65 25.33
N THR A 77 -36.73 7.48 25.84
CA THR A 77 -37.64 6.42 26.28
C THR A 77 -37.94 6.50 27.79
N ALA A 78 -37.06 7.14 28.57
CA ALA A 78 -37.24 7.41 30.01
C ALA A 78 -38.26 8.54 30.26
#